data_AF-A0AA39T0G8-F1
#
_entry.id   AF-A0AA39T0G8-F1
#
_cell.length_a   1.000
_cell.length_b   1.000
_cell.length_c   1.000
_cell.angle_alpha   90.00
_cell.angle_beta   90.00
_cell.angle_gamma   90.00
#
_symmetry.space_group_name_H-M   'P 1'
#
loop_
_entity.id
_entity.type
_entity.pdbx_description
1 polymer ?
#
loop_
_entity_poly.entity_id
_entity_poly.type
_entity_poly.pdbx_seq_one_letter_code
_entity_poly.pdbx_strand_id
1 'polypeptide(L)'
;MRLMQGSERLWGVKMADIYAEERRKKKCGWEFPRQLYNCIKLQVLNLSINYFVGPIPDDIDRISGLQFTDLSSNNFSGDIPPAIGRLQKLYLYDNEFNGTFPVEIGNLSNLQVLGLTDNDKFVPAKIPVEFGKLNNLTSLRFAEANLIGEIPDSFNNLSSLEYLDLSGNHLEGKLPSWVFTSKNLTRLYLNGNRLSGEILDSFNNLLSLEYLDLSGNHLEGKIPSWVFTSKNLTRLYLNSNNLSGEIQDSFNNLSSLEYLDLSGNHLEGKIPSWVFTSKNLTTLYLNRNRLSGEIPDSFNNLSSLEMLDLLGNHVEGKIPSWVFTLKPDNFNNLLSLEYLDLSGNHLEGKIPSWVFTLKNLMRLYLSRNRLSGEIPETVETLNLVVIDLAINNLTGEILSSIGLIINLRDFWVVDNNLSGVLPPELGLLSKLEVIVDSDWAGDPDDRRSTSAYIIFLGSTPISWSSKKQNTVTRSSTEAEYRAIASAAAELNWLGHLMSELQLHSSIAPVIYCDNVGATYVCANPIFHSRMKHVAIDFFFVRDQVARKQLRVAHVHTNDQLADSLTKPLSRQLFSAHRFKIGVLDGSSILRGRNSSK
;
A
#
# COMPACT_ATOMS: atom_id res chain seq x y z
N MET A 1 -2.60 -11.96 5.85
CA MET A 1 -1.27 -11.72 6.48
C MET A 1 -0.18 -11.45 5.42
N ARG A 2 -0.60 -10.90 4.28
CA ARG A 2 0.15 -10.29 3.18
C ARG A 2 -0.65 -9.00 2.88
N LEU A 3 0.01 -7.93 2.43
CA LEU A 3 -0.44 -6.52 2.43
C LEU A 3 -0.17 -5.77 3.75
N MET A 4 1.10 -5.50 4.05
CA MET A 4 1.56 -4.32 4.81
C MET A 4 3.10 -4.19 4.68
N GLN A 5 3.60 -4.00 3.45
CA GLN A 5 4.99 -3.57 3.22
C GLN A 5 5.11 -2.37 2.25
N GLY A 6 3.99 -1.82 1.75
CA GLY A 6 3.98 -0.67 0.85
C GLY A 6 3.53 0.66 1.47
N SER A 7 3.05 0.66 2.72
CA SER A 7 2.43 1.85 3.33
C SER A 7 3.27 2.53 4.42
N GLU A 8 4.45 2.00 4.76
CA GLU A 8 5.31 2.61 5.78
C GLU A 8 6.05 3.87 5.28
N ARG A 9 6.21 4.06 3.96
CA ARG A 9 6.93 5.24 3.42
C ARG A 9 6.18 6.58 3.52
N LEU A 10 4.84 6.60 3.56
CA LEU A 10 4.07 7.86 3.65
C LEU A 10 3.64 8.23 5.08
N TRP A 11 3.55 7.23 5.97
CA TRP A 11 3.30 7.45 7.40
C TRP A 11 4.60 7.56 8.20
N GLY A 12 5.68 6.91 7.74
CA GLY A 12 7.02 7.00 8.31
C GLY A 12 7.62 8.39 8.17
N VAL A 13 7.46 9.08 7.04
CA VAL A 13 8.02 10.43 6.84
C VAL A 13 7.38 11.46 7.79
N LYS A 14 6.06 11.46 7.96
CA LYS A 14 5.39 12.41 8.88
C LYS A 14 5.66 12.13 10.36
N MET A 15 5.76 10.87 10.78
CA MET A 15 6.14 10.53 12.17
C MET A 15 7.63 10.75 12.41
N ALA A 16 8.50 10.35 11.48
CA ALA A 16 9.93 10.61 11.55
C ALA A 16 10.23 12.11 11.57
N ASP A 17 9.49 12.94 10.84
CA ASP A 17 9.61 14.40 10.88
C ASP A 17 9.19 14.98 12.25
N ILE A 18 8.11 14.49 12.85
CA ILE A 18 7.65 14.90 14.19
C ILE A 18 8.66 14.46 15.27
N TYR A 19 9.14 13.22 15.21
CA TYR A 19 10.19 12.72 16.10
C TYR A 19 11.53 13.43 15.84
N ALA A 20 11.88 13.78 14.60
CA ALA A 20 13.07 14.55 14.24
C ALA A 20 12.98 15.99 14.75
N GLU A 21 11.79 16.59 14.75
CA GLU A 21 11.54 17.90 15.34
C GLU A 21 11.66 17.88 16.87
N GLU A 22 11.20 16.82 17.55
CA GLU A 22 11.42 16.63 18.98
C GLU A 22 12.89 16.28 19.31
N ARG A 23 13.56 15.47 18.48
CA ARG A 23 15.01 15.16 18.51
C ARG A 23 15.86 16.43 18.47
N ARG A 24 15.54 17.36 17.57
CA ARG A 24 16.25 18.64 17.41
C ARG A 24 16.06 19.60 18.59
N LYS A 25 14.99 19.47 19.37
CA LYS A 25 14.62 20.41 20.46
C LYS A 25 15.36 20.17 21.79
N LYS A 26 16.12 19.07 21.95
CA LYS A 26 16.93 18.80 23.17
C LYS A 26 18.43 18.72 22.88
N LYS A 27 19.04 19.83 22.46
CA LYS A 27 20.51 20.00 22.48
C LYS A 27 20.97 20.39 23.88
N CYS A 28 21.31 19.44 24.75
CA CYS A 28 21.93 19.76 26.04
C CYS A 28 23.01 18.73 26.43
N GLY A 29 24.27 19.19 26.44
CA GLY A 29 25.34 18.74 27.36
C GLY A 29 25.94 17.34 27.22
N TRP A 30 25.53 16.52 26.24
CA TRP A 30 26.08 15.18 26.08
C TRP A 30 27.48 15.19 25.43
N GLU A 31 28.40 14.46 26.05
CA GLU A 31 29.68 14.04 25.46
C GLU A 31 29.78 12.52 25.65
N PHE A 32 30.41 11.82 24.70
CA PHE A 32 30.65 10.39 24.83
C PHE A 32 31.39 10.07 26.14
N PRO A 33 30.87 9.17 27.00
CA PRO A 33 31.44 8.94 28.31
C PRO A 33 32.75 8.17 28.22
N ARG A 34 33.88 8.90 28.20
CA ARG A 34 35.25 8.32 28.16
C ARG A 34 35.57 7.43 29.36
N GLN A 35 34.76 7.46 30.43
CA GLN A 35 34.85 6.53 31.55
C GLN A 35 34.64 5.06 31.11
N LEU A 36 33.94 4.83 29.98
CA LEU A 36 33.80 3.50 29.38
C LEU A 36 35.14 2.88 28.97
N TYR A 37 36.19 3.68 28.78
CA TYR A 37 37.54 3.17 28.48
C TYR A 37 38.10 2.30 29.62
N ASN A 38 37.60 2.48 30.85
CA ASN A 38 37.99 1.65 31.99
C ASN A 38 37.27 0.30 32.03
N CYS A 39 36.25 0.08 31.19
CA CYS A 39 35.47 -1.15 31.14
C CYS A 39 36.17 -2.21 30.28
N ILE A 40 37.32 -2.72 30.74
CA ILE A 40 38.17 -3.68 29.99
C ILE A 40 37.48 -5.02 29.62
N LYS A 41 36.35 -5.35 30.23
CA LYS A 41 35.54 -6.54 29.91
C LYS A 41 34.35 -6.25 29.00
N LEU A 42 34.13 -4.99 28.62
CA LEU A 42 33.00 -4.59 27.78
C LEU A 42 33.16 -5.15 26.37
N GLN A 43 32.23 -6.01 25.96
CA GLN A 43 32.20 -6.63 24.64
C GLN A 43 31.08 -6.11 23.76
N VAL A 44 30.00 -5.62 24.38
CA VAL A 44 28.81 -5.13 23.69
C VAL A 44 28.50 -3.73 24.19
N LEU A 45 28.43 -2.77 23.27
CA LEU A 45 27.96 -1.42 23.52
C LEU A 45 26.76 -1.15 22.62
N ASN A 46 25.57 -1.15 23.19
CA ASN A 46 24.35 -0.79 22.48
C ASN A 46 23.78 0.50 23.05
N LEU A 47 23.78 1.55 22.23
CA LEU A 47 23.25 2.88 22.51
C LEU A 47 22.11 3.24 21.56
N SER A 48 21.55 2.28 20.81
CA SER A 48 20.60 2.57 19.75
C SER A 48 19.27 3.12 20.25
N ILE A 49 18.54 3.81 19.36
CA ILE A 49 17.21 4.38 19.65
C ILE A 49 17.28 5.38 20.80
N ASN A 50 18.19 6.35 20.69
CA ASN A 50 18.40 7.41 21.67
C ASN A 50 18.54 8.76 20.96
N TYR A 51 18.96 9.77 21.72
CA TYR A 51 19.13 11.15 21.26
C TYR A 51 20.59 11.61 21.43
N PHE A 52 21.56 10.68 21.36
CA PHE A 52 22.98 11.03 21.49
C PHE A 52 23.44 11.86 20.30
N VAL A 53 24.25 12.88 20.55
CA VAL A 53 24.65 13.92 19.58
C VAL A 53 26.16 14.04 19.48
N GLY A 54 26.68 14.65 18.41
CA GLY A 54 28.12 14.91 18.28
C GLY A 54 28.89 13.71 17.72
N PRO A 55 30.23 13.78 17.67
CA PRO A 55 31.03 12.77 16.99
C PRO A 55 31.25 11.51 17.83
N ILE A 56 31.52 10.39 17.15
CA ILE A 56 32.14 9.23 17.78
C ILE A 56 33.59 9.62 18.11
N PRO A 57 34.09 9.40 19.34
CA PRO A 57 35.46 9.78 19.70
C PRO A 57 36.52 9.04 18.88
N ASP A 58 37.56 9.77 18.46
CA ASP A 58 38.71 9.22 17.74
C ASP A 58 39.52 8.19 18.53
N ASP A 59 39.33 8.14 19.85
CA ASP A 59 39.97 7.20 20.79
C ASP A 59 39.03 6.09 21.28
N ILE A 60 37.99 5.75 20.50
CA ILE A 60 37.04 4.67 20.83
C ILE A 60 37.68 3.27 20.88
N ASP A 61 38.81 3.05 20.18
CA ASP A 61 39.60 1.82 20.24
C ASP A 61 40.14 1.49 21.64
N ARG A 62 40.20 2.48 22.54
CA ARG A 62 40.57 2.26 23.95
C ARG A 62 39.63 1.30 24.66
N ILE A 63 38.40 1.12 24.18
CA ILE A 63 37.50 0.05 24.60
C ILE A 63 37.93 -1.27 23.92
N SER A 64 39.14 -1.73 24.24
CA SER A 64 39.83 -2.80 23.50
C SER A 64 39.13 -4.17 23.47
N GLY A 65 38.15 -4.40 24.35
CA GLY A 65 37.36 -5.63 24.42
C GLY A 65 36.11 -5.63 23.53
N LEU A 66 35.78 -4.51 22.88
CA LEU A 66 34.53 -4.32 22.17
C LEU A 66 34.48 -5.19 20.91
N GLN A 67 33.38 -5.94 20.76
CA GLN A 67 33.12 -6.83 19.63
C GLN A 67 31.86 -6.43 18.88
N PHE A 68 30.87 -5.90 19.60
CA PHE A 68 29.62 -5.46 19.03
C PHE A 68 29.30 -4.04 19.48
N THR A 69 29.12 -3.15 18.50
CA THR A 69 28.70 -1.78 18.73
C THR A 69 27.45 -1.49 17.91
N ASP A 70 26.42 -0.99 18.60
CA ASP A 70 25.21 -0.47 17.98
C ASP A 70 24.95 0.96 18.44
N LEU A 71 25.15 1.92 17.54
CA LEU A 71 24.89 3.34 17.76
C LEU A 71 23.74 3.85 16.88
N SER A 72 22.92 2.95 16.34
CA SER A 72 21.90 3.32 15.36
C SER A 72 20.77 4.18 15.93
N SER A 73 20.01 4.85 15.07
CA SER A 73 18.85 5.67 15.45
C SER A 73 19.19 6.68 16.55
N ASN A 74 20.18 7.50 16.29
CA ASN A 74 20.68 8.58 17.14
C ASN A 74 20.93 9.85 16.29
N ASN A 75 21.61 10.84 16.85
CA ASN A 75 22.00 12.09 16.19
C ASN A 75 23.53 12.24 16.16
N PHE A 76 24.28 11.13 16.06
CA PHE A 76 25.73 11.17 15.89
C PHE A 76 26.09 11.87 14.59
N SER A 77 27.18 12.65 14.59
CA SER A 77 27.60 13.51 13.47
C SER A 77 29.11 13.44 13.25
N GLY A 78 29.65 14.15 12.25
CA GLY A 78 31.07 14.12 11.94
C GLY A 78 31.50 12.86 11.18
N ASP A 79 32.80 12.57 11.24
CA ASP A 79 33.42 11.38 10.63
C ASP A 79 33.18 10.12 11.47
N ILE A 80 33.21 8.96 10.81
CA ILE A 80 33.47 7.70 11.51
C ILE A 80 34.97 7.63 11.79
N PRO A 81 35.41 7.47 13.06
CA PRO A 81 36.82 7.47 13.38
C PRO A 81 37.52 6.22 12.81
N PRO A 82 38.72 6.34 12.23
CA PRO A 82 39.52 5.19 11.77
C PRO A 82 39.81 4.17 12.89
N ALA A 83 39.79 4.64 14.15
CA ALA A 83 40.03 3.86 15.34
C ALA A 83 38.81 3.04 15.81
N ILE A 84 37.80 2.74 14.98
CA ILE A 84 36.65 1.90 15.38
C ILE A 84 37.01 0.38 15.52
N GLY A 85 38.26 0.10 15.91
CA GLY A 85 38.98 -1.15 15.77
C GLY A 85 38.37 -2.38 16.46
N ARG A 86 38.59 -3.55 15.84
CA ARG A 86 38.34 -4.94 16.32
C ARG A 86 36.90 -5.43 16.44
N LEU A 87 35.94 -4.72 15.87
CA LEU A 87 34.54 -5.14 15.91
C LEU A 87 34.26 -6.35 15.01
N GLN A 88 33.33 -7.19 15.48
CA GLN A 88 32.64 -8.21 14.69
C GLN A 88 31.35 -7.65 14.10
N LYS A 89 30.67 -6.73 14.79
CA LYS A 89 29.43 -6.12 14.32
C LYS A 89 29.44 -4.63 14.63
N LEU A 90 29.17 -3.82 13.61
CA LEU A 90 29.08 -2.37 13.69
C LEU A 90 27.78 -1.88 13.03
N TYR A 91 26.89 -1.34 13.84
CA TYR A 91 25.66 -0.69 13.40
C TYR A 91 25.68 0.80 13.69
N LEU A 92 25.51 1.58 12.63
CA LEU A 92 25.58 3.03 12.61
C LEU A 92 24.44 3.65 11.78
N TYR A 93 23.40 2.86 11.46
CA TYR A 93 22.29 3.31 10.62
C TYR A 93 21.41 4.37 11.29
N ASP A 94 20.71 5.20 10.51
CA ASP A 94 19.83 6.29 11.00
C ASP A 94 20.57 7.24 11.97
N ASN A 95 21.52 7.99 11.44
CA ASN A 95 22.29 9.01 12.17
C ASN A 95 22.44 10.30 11.34
N GLU A 96 23.16 11.27 11.89
CA GLU A 96 23.39 12.60 11.31
C GLU A 96 24.85 12.77 10.85
N PHE A 97 25.52 11.66 10.48
CA PHE A 97 26.91 11.70 10.03
C PHE A 97 27.04 12.56 8.79
N ASN A 98 27.93 13.54 8.86
CA ASN A 98 28.15 14.53 7.81
C ASN A 98 29.62 14.66 7.40
N GLY A 99 30.47 13.76 7.91
CA GLY A 99 31.87 13.60 7.50
C GLY A 99 32.02 12.47 6.48
N THR A 100 32.96 11.57 6.75
CA THR A 100 33.37 10.45 5.88
C THR A 100 33.41 9.13 6.67
N PHE A 101 33.47 8.02 5.93
CA PHE A 101 33.79 6.70 6.48
C PHE A 101 35.19 6.26 6.02
N PRO A 102 36.06 5.79 6.94
CA PRO A 102 37.48 5.61 6.69
C PRO A 102 37.81 4.28 5.99
N VAL A 103 38.86 4.27 5.16
CA VAL A 103 39.35 3.07 4.46
C VAL A 103 39.85 2.00 5.42
N GLU A 104 40.25 2.40 6.62
CA GLU A 104 40.74 1.57 7.73
C GLU A 104 39.70 0.56 8.21
N ILE A 105 38.39 0.79 7.97
CA ILE A 105 37.35 -0.21 8.21
C ILE A 105 37.68 -1.50 7.46
N GLY A 106 38.30 -1.43 6.27
CA GLY A 106 38.75 -2.60 5.51
C GLY A 106 39.80 -3.46 6.21
N ASN A 107 40.45 -2.95 7.26
CA ASN A 107 41.41 -3.71 8.07
C ASN A 107 40.75 -4.51 9.21
N LEU A 108 39.44 -4.38 9.42
CA LEU A 108 38.69 -5.08 10.46
C LEU A 108 38.39 -6.53 10.06
N SER A 109 39.42 -7.38 10.06
CA SER A 109 39.33 -8.77 9.56
C SER A 109 38.30 -9.66 10.28
N ASN A 110 37.85 -9.29 11.49
CA ASN A 110 36.81 -10.02 12.24
C ASN A 110 35.40 -9.52 11.95
N LEU A 111 35.24 -8.45 11.16
CA LEU A 111 33.95 -7.81 10.92
C LEU A 111 33.05 -8.74 10.09
N GLN A 112 31.89 -9.06 10.65
CA GLN A 112 30.83 -9.86 10.05
C GLN A 112 29.69 -8.98 9.53
N VAL A 113 29.38 -7.89 10.24
CA VAL A 113 28.28 -6.98 9.87
C VAL A 113 28.73 -5.54 9.94
N LEU A 114 28.46 -4.79 8.87
CA LEU A 114 28.67 -3.36 8.77
C LEU A 114 27.41 -2.69 8.22
N GLY A 115 26.80 -1.78 8.99
CA GLY A 115 25.60 -1.05 8.58
C GLY A 115 25.73 0.46 8.75
N LEU A 116 25.66 1.21 7.64
CA LEU A 116 25.54 2.67 7.57
C LEU A 116 24.26 3.14 6.87
N THR A 117 23.23 2.30 6.76
CA THR A 117 21.95 2.66 6.14
C THR A 117 21.38 3.98 6.68
N ASP A 118 20.73 4.79 5.84
CA ASP A 118 20.09 6.06 6.23
C ASP A 118 21.07 7.03 6.88
N ASN A 119 22.16 7.34 6.16
CA ASN A 119 23.11 8.40 6.51
C ASN A 119 23.35 9.29 5.28
N ASP A 120 22.27 9.89 4.78
CA ASP A 120 22.22 10.69 3.56
C ASP A 120 23.07 11.97 3.63
N LYS A 121 23.47 12.39 4.84
CA LYS A 121 24.29 13.58 5.09
C LYS A 121 25.78 13.36 4.94
N PHE A 122 26.25 12.12 4.79
CA PHE A 122 27.67 11.85 4.53
C PHE A 122 28.15 12.69 3.34
N VAL A 123 29.40 13.12 3.40
CA VAL A 123 30.05 13.70 2.21
C VAL A 123 30.07 12.63 1.12
N PRO A 124 29.70 12.95 -0.14
CA PRO A 124 29.72 11.98 -1.22
C PRO A 124 31.06 11.25 -1.30
N ALA A 125 31.03 9.92 -1.17
CA ALA A 125 32.24 9.11 -1.05
C ALA A 125 32.14 7.83 -1.89
N LYS A 126 33.29 7.41 -2.43
CA LYS A 126 33.42 6.12 -3.10
C LYS A 126 33.51 4.99 -2.07
N ILE A 127 33.06 3.81 -2.44
CA ILE A 127 33.30 2.59 -1.66
C ILE A 127 34.80 2.25 -1.72
N PRO A 128 35.52 2.17 -0.58
CA PRO A 128 36.94 1.82 -0.56
C PRO A 128 37.20 0.43 -1.12
N VAL A 129 38.22 0.32 -1.98
CA VAL A 129 38.65 -0.99 -2.51
C VAL A 129 39.16 -1.90 -1.40
N GLU A 130 39.66 -1.34 -0.30
CA GLU A 130 40.10 -2.00 0.92
C GLU A 130 39.01 -2.82 1.58
N PHE A 131 37.73 -2.49 1.37
CA PHE A 131 36.62 -3.28 1.94
C PHE A 131 36.59 -4.69 1.38
N GLY A 132 37.17 -4.94 0.20
CA GLY A 132 37.39 -6.28 -0.33
C GLY A 132 38.32 -7.17 0.50
N LYS A 133 38.95 -6.66 1.56
CA LYS A 133 39.76 -7.46 2.52
C LYS A 133 38.91 -8.09 3.64
N LEU A 134 37.64 -7.71 3.76
CA LEU A 134 36.74 -8.13 4.85
C LEU A 134 36.19 -9.55 4.63
N ASN A 135 37.06 -10.56 4.61
CA ASN A 135 36.72 -11.93 4.22
C ASN A 135 35.65 -12.60 5.11
N ASN A 136 35.46 -12.12 6.34
CA ASN A 136 34.45 -12.61 7.29
C ASN A 136 33.11 -11.86 7.21
N LEU A 137 33.01 -10.85 6.34
CA LEU A 137 31.81 -10.03 6.21
C LEU A 137 30.68 -10.84 5.59
N THR A 138 29.59 -10.99 6.33
CA THR A 138 28.38 -11.67 5.89
C THR A 138 27.29 -10.68 5.48
N SER A 139 27.29 -9.47 6.05
CA SER A 139 26.30 -8.44 5.74
C SER A 139 26.90 -7.05 5.65
N LEU A 140 26.72 -6.41 4.50
CA LEU A 140 27.06 -5.01 4.24
C LEU A 140 25.80 -4.22 3.88
N ARG A 141 25.49 -3.17 4.65
CA ARG A 141 24.29 -2.35 4.47
C ARG A 141 24.64 -0.87 4.38
N PHE A 142 24.61 -0.31 3.17
CA PHE A 142 24.89 1.09 2.87
C PHE A 142 23.79 1.73 2.04
N ALA A 143 22.53 1.38 2.28
CA ALA A 143 21.43 2.06 1.62
C ALA A 143 21.36 3.55 2.01
N GLU A 144 21.09 4.45 1.06
CA GLU A 144 20.92 5.89 1.34
C GLU A 144 22.10 6.49 2.14
N ALA A 145 23.33 6.18 1.74
CA ALA A 145 24.57 6.61 2.41
C ALA A 145 25.41 7.59 1.57
N ASN A 146 24.79 8.20 0.55
CA ASN A 146 25.41 9.16 -0.37
C ASN A 146 26.65 8.61 -1.11
N LEU A 147 26.65 7.32 -1.45
CA LEU A 147 27.76 6.68 -2.16
C LEU A 147 27.82 7.09 -3.63
N ILE A 148 29.02 7.33 -4.15
CA ILE A 148 29.28 7.69 -5.55
C ILE A 148 30.30 6.76 -6.22
N GLY A 149 30.42 6.83 -7.55
CA GLY A 149 31.39 6.05 -8.32
C GLY A 149 30.96 4.60 -8.52
N GLU A 150 31.89 3.75 -8.90
CA GLU A 150 31.60 2.35 -9.24
C GLU A 150 31.62 1.43 -8.02
N ILE A 151 30.91 0.30 -8.14
CA ILE A 151 31.00 -0.81 -7.18
C ILE A 151 32.36 -1.51 -7.37
N PRO A 152 33.23 -1.62 -6.33
CA PRO A 152 34.57 -2.17 -6.49
C PRO A 152 34.61 -3.64 -6.90
N ASP A 153 35.46 -3.97 -7.87
CA ASP A 153 35.75 -5.37 -8.26
C ASP A 153 36.40 -6.18 -7.12
N SER A 154 37.03 -5.51 -6.15
CA SER A 154 37.63 -6.16 -4.98
C SER A 154 36.60 -6.89 -4.11
N PHE A 155 35.30 -6.60 -4.26
CA PHE A 155 34.23 -7.32 -3.57
C PHE A 155 34.14 -8.79 -3.99
N ASN A 156 34.74 -9.18 -5.12
CA ASN A 156 34.91 -10.58 -5.50
C ASN A 156 35.65 -11.42 -4.44
N ASN A 157 36.44 -10.79 -3.56
CA ASN A 157 37.15 -11.48 -2.48
C ASN A 157 36.27 -11.74 -1.24
N LEU A 158 35.08 -11.14 -1.15
CA LEU A 158 34.16 -11.26 -0.02
C LEU A 158 33.40 -12.59 -0.04
N SER A 159 34.15 -13.68 0.14
CA SER A 159 33.63 -15.04 -0.01
C SER A 159 32.55 -15.41 1.02
N SER A 160 32.44 -14.72 2.15
CA SER A 160 31.40 -14.95 3.16
C SER A 160 30.15 -14.08 2.98
N LEU A 161 30.12 -13.17 1.99
CA LEU A 161 29.06 -12.18 1.88
C LEU A 161 27.74 -12.83 1.45
N GLU A 162 26.71 -12.68 2.29
CA GLU A 162 25.37 -13.22 2.08
C GLU A 162 24.36 -12.12 1.74
N TYR A 163 24.54 -10.93 2.32
CA TYR A 163 23.63 -9.80 2.19
C TYR A 163 24.40 -8.53 1.81
N LEU A 164 24.07 -7.97 0.64
CA LEU A 164 24.60 -6.68 0.20
C LEU A 164 23.46 -5.73 -0.16
N ASP A 165 23.43 -4.58 0.51
CA ASP A 165 22.49 -3.51 0.20
C ASP A 165 23.24 -2.20 -0.03
N LEU A 166 23.20 -1.71 -1.26
CA LEU A 166 23.75 -0.43 -1.71
C LEU A 166 22.66 0.44 -2.36
N SER A 167 21.38 0.18 -2.03
CA SER A 167 20.24 0.86 -2.66
C SER A 167 20.15 2.36 -2.33
N GLY A 168 19.50 3.14 -3.18
CA GLY A 168 19.29 4.57 -2.94
C GLY A 168 20.59 5.38 -2.85
N ASN A 169 21.55 5.15 -3.74
CA ASN A 169 22.80 5.90 -3.78
C ASN A 169 22.99 6.57 -5.15
N HIS A 170 24.20 7.05 -5.42
CA HIS A 170 24.60 7.66 -6.68
C HIS A 170 25.67 6.81 -7.38
N LEU A 171 25.64 5.48 -7.19
CA LEU A 171 26.58 4.56 -7.79
C LEU A 171 26.36 4.49 -9.31
N GLU A 172 27.46 4.44 -10.06
CA GLU A 172 27.51 4.45 -11.52
C GLU A 172 28.36 3.29 -12.07
N GLY A 173 28.54 3.24 -13.38
CA GLY A 173 29.28 2.16 -14.04
C GLY A 173 28.43 0.91 -14.25
N LYS A 174 29.11 -0.20 -14.59
CA LYS A 174 28.47 -1.49 -14.90
C LYS A 174 28.30 -2.35 -13.65
N LEU A 175 27.39 -3.31 -13.72
CA LEU A 175 27.31 -4.39 -12.72
C LEU A 175 28.60 -5.23 -12.76
N PRO A 176 29.34 -5.35 -11.64
CA PRO A 176 30.52 -6.20 -11.58
C PRO A 176 30.19 -7.67 -11.82
N SER A 177 31.08 -8.40 -12.51
CA SER A 177 30.84 -9.80 -12.88
C SER A 177 30.71 -10.75 -11.67
N TRP A 178 31.31 -10.39 -10.53
CA TRP A 178 31.26 -11.19 -9.31
C TRP A 178 29.84 -11.32 -8.73
N VAL A 179 28.94 -10.38 -9.04
CA VAL A 179 27.51 -10.47 -8.68
C VAL A 179 26.89 -11.77 -9.19
N PHE A 180 27.31 -12.20 -10.38
CA PHE A 180 26.76 -13.37 -11.06
C PHE A 180 27.49 -14.67 -10.75
N THR A 181 28.64 -14.60 -10.06
CA THR A 181 29.48 -15.77 -9.73
C THR A 181 29.60 -16.02 -8.23
N SER A 182 29.09 -15.12 -7.38
CA SER A 182 29.13 -15.27 -5.93
C SER A 182 28.41 -16.54 -5.46
N LYS A 183 29.07 -17.29 -4.58
CA LYS A 183 28.58 -18.59 -4.08
C LYS A 183 27.70 -18.47 -2.84
N ASN A 184 27.81 -17.38 -2.10
CA ASN A 184 27.13 -17.19 -0.81
C ASN A 184 26.13 -16.03 -0.83
N LEU A 185 26.19 -15.14 -1.82
CA LEU A 185 25.32 -13.97 -1.87
C LEU A 185 23.87 -14.39 -2.14
N THR A 186 23.01 -14.25 -1.13
CA THR A 186 21.59 -14.62 -1.19
C THR A 186 20.69 -13.42 -1.49
N ARG A 187 21.06 -12.22 -1.03
CA ARG A 187 20.27 -11.00 -1.23
C ARG A 187 21.14 -9.84 -1.69
N LEU A 188 20.75 -9.25 -2.81
CA LEU A 188 21.41 -8.10 -3.41
C LEU A 188 20.41 -6.99 -3.75
N TYR A 189 20.63 -5.81 -3.15
CA TYR A 189 19.84 -4.60 -3.40
C TYR A 189 20.76 -3.52 -3.98
N LEU A 190 20.53 -3.16 -5.25
CA LEU A 190 21.24 -2.10 -5.97
C LEU A 190 20.27 -1.07 -6.58
N ASN A 191 19.00 -1.13 -6.20
CA ASN A 191 17.95 -0.28 -6.74
C ASN A 191 18.13 1.21 -6.41
N GLY A 192 17.60 2.09 -7.25
CA GLY A 192 17.68 3.54 -7.05
C GLY A 192 19.11 4.07 -7.13
N ASN A 193 19.88 3.64 -8.13
CA ASN A 193 21.23 4.09 -8.42
C ASN A 193 21.30 4.60 -9.88
N ARG A 194 22.52 4.80 -10.42
CA ARG A 194 22.78 5.20 -11.81
C ARG A 194 23.56 4.13 -12.56
N LEU A 195 23.40 2.86 -12.19
CA LEU A 195 24.09 1.74 -12.83
C LEU A 195 23.65 1.61 -14.30
N SER A 196 24.57 1.24 -15.18
CA SER A 196 24.39 1.29 -16.63
C SER A 196 25.02 0.08 -17.33
N GLY A 197 24.81 -0.03 -18.64
CA GLY A 197 25.28 -1.15 -19.44
C GLY A 197 24.41 -2.40 -19.30
N GLU A 198 24.81 -3.46 -19.99
CA GLU A 198 24.05 -4.70 -20.05
C GLU A 198 24.17 -5.56 -18.79
N ILE A 199 23.10 -6.28 -18.46
CA ILE A 199 23.12 -7.33 -17.45
C ILE A 199 23.76 -8.58 -18.07
N LEU A 200 24.92 -8.98 -17.56
CA LEU A 200 25.71 -10.07 -18.15
C LEU A 200 24.97 -11.42 -18.15
N ASP A 201 25.05 -12.12 -19.28
CA ASP A 201 24.59 -13.50 -19.44
C ASP A 201 25.81 -14.43 -19.19
N SER A 202 26.03 -14.85 -17.95
CA SER A 202 27.23 -15.61 -17.53
C SER A 202 26.94 -17.08 -17.19
N PHE A 203 27.87 -17.98 -17.55
CA PHE A 203 27.79 -19.42 -17.32
C PHE A 203 28.29 -19.83 -15.91
N ASN A 204 27.50 -19.57 -14.87
CA ASN A 204 27.45 -20.35 -13.61
C ASN A 204 26.32 -19.85 -12.67
N ASN A 205 25.14 -19.62 -13.26
CA ASN A 205 23.81 -19.41 -12.67
C ASN A 205 23.77 -19.11 -11.17
N LEU A 206 23.79 -17.83 -10.76
CA LEU A 206 23.31 -17.28 -9.48
C LEU A 206 23.05 -18.35 -8.38
N LEU A 207 24.10 -19.06 -7.97
CA LEU A 207 23.93 -20.37 -7.30
C LEU A 207 23.30 -20.24 -5.92
N SER A 208 23.35 -19.04 -5.35
CA SER A 208 22.83 -18.73 -4.02
C SER A 208 21.79 -17.60 -4.02
N LEU A 209 21.68 -16.82 -5.10
CA LEU A 209 20.88 -15.60 -5.08
C LEU A 209 19.39 -15.93 -5.08
N GLU A 210 18.70 -15.49 -4.03
CA GLU A 210 17.26 -15.67 -3.82
C GLU A 210 16.48 -14.38 -4.12
N TYR A 211 17.11 -13.23 -3.87
CA TYR A 211 16.51 -11.90 -4.02
C TYR A 211 17.48 -10.97 -4.74
N LEU A 212 17.05 -10.42 -5.88
CA LEU A 212 17.80 -9.44 -6.66
C LEU A 212 16.92 -8.24 -7.00
N ASP A 213 17.34 -7.06 -6.57
CA ASP A 213 16.70 -5.80 -6.92
C ASP A 213 17.67 -4.84 -7.60
N LEU A 214 17.42 -4.63 -8.90
CA LEU A 214 18.17 -3.72 -9.77
C LEU A 214 17.27 -2.57 -10.28
N SER A 215 16.09 -2.39 -9.67
CA SER A 215 15.08 -1.45 -10.16
C SER A 215 15.53 0.01 -10.07
N GLY A 216 15.01 0.88 -10.95
CA GLY A 216 15.34 2.31 -10.92
C GLY A 216 16.82 2.60 -11.18
N ASN A 217 17.35 2.08 -12.29
CA ASN A 217 18.71 2.31 -12.77
C ASN A 217 18.69 2.67 -14.28
N HIS A 218 19.84 2.65 -14.94
CA HIS A 218 20.01 2.87 -16.39
C HIS A 218 20.49 1.61 -17.12
N LEU A 219 20.13 0.42 -16.62
CA LEU A 219 20.54 -0.85 -17.23
C LEU A 219 19.87 -1.03 -18.59
N GLU A 220 20.62 -1.56 -19.55
CA GLU A 220 20.19 -1.72 -20.95
C GLU A 220 20.41 -3.15 -21.45
N GLY A 221 20.16 -3.38 -22.75
CA GLY A 221 20.27 -4.71 -23.35
C GLY A 221 19.07 -5.61 -23.05
N LYS A 222 19.24 -6.91 -23.27
CA LYS A 222 18.17 -7.92 -23.15
C LYS A 222 18.05 -8.45 -21.72
N ILE A 223 16.89 -9.06 -21.42
CA ILE A 223 16.74 -9.89 -20.21
C ILE A 223 17.68 -11.11 -20.35
N PRO A 224 18.58 -11.36 -19.39
CA PRO A 224 19.54 -12.45 -19.49
C PRO A 224 18.89 -13.82 -19.24
N SER A 225 19.47 -14.87 -19.84
CA SER A 225 18.88 -16.22 -19.85
C SER A 225 18.79 -16.87 -18.46
N TRP A 226 19.65 -16.46 -17.53
CA TRP A 226 19.63 -16.95 -16.15
C TRP A 226 18.35 -16.60 -15.40
N VAL A 227 17.60 -15.56 -15.80
CA VAL A 227 16.29 -15.23 -15.22
C VAL A 227 15.33 -16.41 -15.36
N PHE A 228 15.43 -17.13 -16.47
CA PHE A 228 14.55 -18.24 -16.82
C PHE A 228 15.08 -19.60 -16.36
N THR A 229 16.33 -19.69 -15.90
CA THR A 229 17.00 -20.95 -15.56
C THR A 229 17.50 -21.04 -14.13
N SER A 230 17.44 -19.94 -13.36
CA SER A 230 17.84 -19.94 -11.95
C SER A 230 16.97 -20.87 -11.11
N LYS A 231 17.62 -21.59 -10.19
CA LYS A 231 16.98 -22.57 -9.30
C LYS A 231 16.65 -22.01 -7.92
N ASN A 232 17.25 -20.88 -7.54
CA ASN A 232 17.11 -20.30 -6.21
C ASN A 232 16.47 -18.91 -6.23
N LEU A 233 16.48 -18.22 -7.38
CA LEU A 233 15.97 -16.86 -7.46
C LEU A 233 14.45 -16.85 -7.34
N THR A 234 13.94 -16.31 -6.22
CA THR A 234 12.51 -16.24 -5.91
C THR A 234 11.91 -14.88 -6.23
N ARG A 235 12.69 -13.80 -6.09
CA ARG A 235 12.25 -12.43 -6.37
C ARG A 235 13.26 -11.68 -7.23
N LEU A 236 12.77 -11.11 -8.32
CA LEU A 236 13.55 -10.31 -9.24
C LEU A 236 12.83 -9.02 -9.60
N TYR A 237 13.51 -7.89 -9.38
CA TYR A 237 13.06 -6.56 -9.73
C TYR A 237 14.03 -5.94 -10.75
N LEU A 238 13.55 -5.72 -11.97
CA LEU A 238 14.28 -5.06 -13.05
C LEU A 238 13.51 -3.83 -13.59
N ASN A 239 12.44 -3.43 -12.91
CA ASN A 239 11.58 -2.35 -13.33
C ASN A 239 12.26 -0.98 -13.34
N SER A 240 11.73 -0.05 -14.14
CA SER A 240 12.26 1.31 -14.29
C SER A 240 13.75 1.30 -14.70
N ASN A 241 14.05 0.62 -15.81
CA ASN A 241 15.36 0.58 -16.47
C ASN A 241 15.17 0.83 -17.98
N ASN A 242 16.22 0.65 -18.78
CA ASN A 242 16.21 0.79 -20.24
C ASN A 242 16.32 -0.58 -20.95
N LEU A 243 15.85 -1.68 -20.32
CA LEU A 243 15.93 -3.02 -20.91
C LEU A 243 15.07 -3.10 -22.18
N SER A 244 15.53 -3.85 -23.18
CA SER A 244 14.93 -3.92 -24.51
C SER A 244 15.00 -5.33 -25.11
N GLY A 245 14.41 -5.50 -26.30
CA GLY A 245 14.30 -6.80 -26.95
C GLY A 245 13.18 -7.66 -26.39
N GLU A 246 13.10 -8.89 -26.87
CA GLU A 246 12.01 -9.82 -26.57
C GLU A 246 12.19 -10.56 -25.25
N ILE A 247 11.07 -10.85 -24.60
CA ILE A 247 11.01 -11.78 -23.48
C ILE A 247 10.98 -13.21 -24.04
N GLN A 248 12.02 -13.99 -23.78
CA GLN A 248 12.18 -15.32 -24.38
C GLN A 248 11.14 -16.33 -23.90
N ASP A 249 10.66 -17.18 -24.81
CA ASP A 249 9.63 -18.20 -24.56
C ASP A 249 10.21 -19.63 -24.39
N SER A 250 11.51 -19.83 -24.63
CA SER A 250 12.10 -21.15 -24.91
C SER A 250 12.85 -21.84 -23.75
N PHE A 251 12.70 -21.38 -22.50
CA PHE A 251 13.41 -21.98 -21.36
C PHE A 251 12.48 -22.70 -20.39
N ASN A 252 12.97 -23.84 -19.88
CA ASN A 252 12.22 -24.82 -19.12
C ASN A 252 11.90 -24.31 -17.70
N ASN A 253 10.85 -23.48 -17.63
CA ASN A 253 10.13 -22.91 -16.49
C ASN A 253 10.95 -22.11 -15.47
N LEU A 254 10.37 -20.97 -15.06
CA LEU A 254 10.70 -20.20 -13.86
C LEU A 254 10.54 -21.06 -12.60
N SER A 255 11.48 -21.99 -12.41
CA SER A 255 11.34 -23.12 -11.49
C SER A 255 11.37 -22.72 -10.02
N SER A 256 11.80 -21.50 -9.73
CA SER A 256 11.89 -20.92 -8.40
C SER A 256 11.26 -19.53 -8.28
N LEU A 257 11.08 -18.80 -9.38
CA LEU A 257 10.64 -17.41 -9.35
C LEU A 257 9.18 -17.30 -8.95
N GLU A 258 8.93 -16.54 -7.89
CA GLU A 258 7.60 -16.23 -7.34
C GLU A 258 7.16 -14.81 -7.71
N TYR A 259 8.10 -13.88 -7.84
CA TYR A 259 7.87 -12.47 -8.13
C TYR A 259 8.82 -11.99 -9.22
N LEU A 260 8.26 -11.42 -10.29
CA LEU A 260 9.00 -10.82 -11.38
C LEU A 260 8.41 -9.45 -11.74
N ASP A 261 9.22 -8.40 -11.64
CA ASP A 261 8.83 -7.06 -12.08
C ASP A 261 9.77 -6.56 -13.18
N LEU A 262 9.21 -6.43 -14.38
CA LEU A 262 9.87 -5.92 -15.58
C LEU A 262 9.25 -4.60 -16.05
N SER A 263 8.41 -3.97 -15.22
CA SER A 263 7.61 -2.81 -15.60
C SER A 263 8.45 -1.58 -15.93
N GLY A 264 7.94 -0.70 -16.80
CA GLY A 264 8.61 0.56 -17.14
C GLY A 264 9.98 0.35 -17.80
N ASN A 265 10.04 -0.50 -18.83
CA ASN A 265 11.21 -0.75 -19.66
C ASN A 265 10.85 -0.51 -21.16
N HIS A 266 11.68 -1.01 -22.07
CA HIS A 266 11.48 -0.97 -23.53
C HIS A 266 11.34 -2.37 -24.13
N LEU A 267 10.82 -3.33 -23.37
CA LEU A 267 10.65 -4.72 -23.81
C LEU A 267 9.61 -4.81 -24.91
N GLU A 268 9.89 -5.62 -25.93
CA GLU A 268 9.05 -5.78 -27.13
C GLU A 268 8.75 -7.26 -27.40
N GLY A 269 8.08 -7.54 -28.53
CA GLY A 269 7.67 -8.89 -28.89
C GLY A 269 6.45 -9.38 -28.11
N LYS A 270 6.20 -10.69 -28.19
CA LYS A 270 4.98 -11.30 -27.65
C LYS A 270 5.05 -11.53 -26.15
N ILE A 271 3.88 -11.61 -25.51
CA ILE A 271 3.75 -12.17 -24.17
C ILE A 271 4.14 -13.65 -24.24
N PRO A 272 5.13 -14.12 -23.45
CA PRO A 272 5.56 -15.50 -23.50
C PRO A 272 4.55 -16.44 -22.84
N SER A 273 4.48 -17.68 -23.33
CA SER A 273 3.54 -18.71 -22.89
C SER A 273 3.78 -19.18 -21.45
N TRP A 274 5.01 -19.04 -20.94
CA TRP A 274 5.33 -19.39 -19.55
C TRP A 274 4.60 -18.54 -18.52
N VAL A 275 4.10 -17.35 -18.88
CA VAL A 275 3.26 -16.50 -18.01
C VAL A 275 2.04 -17.29 -17.53
N PHE A 276 1.52 -18.17 -18.38
CA PHE A 276 0.30 -18.94 -18.13
C PHE A 276 0.54 -20.41 -17.73
N THR A 277 1.80 -20.83 -17.66
CA THR A 277 2.18 -22.23 -17.36
C THR A 277 3.22 -22.38 -16.24
N SER A 278 3.77 -21.27 -15.74
CA SER A 278 4.67 -21.29 -14.58
C SER A 278 3.94 -21.80 -13.33
N LYS A 279 4.61 -22.66 -12.57
CA LYS A 279 4.05 -23.28 -11.36
C LYS A 279 4.24 -22.44 -10.10
N ASN A 280 5.28 -21.60 -10.05
CA ASN A 280 5.63 -20.87 -8.84
C ASN A 280 5.36 -19.36 -8.94
N LEU A 281 5.25 -18.82 -10.15
CA LEU A 281 5.10 -17.39 -10.34
C LEU A 281 3.74 -16.92 -9.82
N THR A 282 3.77 -16.09 -8.78
CA THR A 282 2.57 -15.53 -8.13
C THR A 282 2.33 -14.09 -8.58
N THR A 283 3.38 -13.31 -8.85
CA THR A 283 3.27 -11.90 -9.21
C THR A 283 4.12 -11.59 -10.43
N LEU A 284 3.49 -11.01 -11.46
CA LEU A 284 4.14 -10.58 -12.67
C LEU A 284 3.70 -9.17 -13.08
N TYR A 285 4.66 -8.26 -13.16
CA TYR A 285 4.47 -6.92 -13.71
C TYR A 285 5.21 -6.76 -15.04
N LEU A 286 4.45 -6.49 -16.09
CA LEU A 286 4.92 -6.23 -17.46
C LEU A 286 4.44 -4.87 -17.99
N ASN A 287 3.76 -4.09 -17.16
CA ASN A 287 3.17 -2.81 -17.52
C ASN A 287 4.20 -1.77 -17.98
N ARG A 288 3.75 -0.84 -18.83
CA ARG A 288 4.55 0.24 -19.41
C ARG A 288 5.80 -0.29 -20.15
N ASN A 289 5.57 -1.22 -21.07
CA ASN A 289 6.53 -1.73 -22.03
C ASN A 289 6.00 -1.54 -23.47
N ARG A 290 6.58 -2.22 -24.45
CA ARG A 290 6.16 -2.21 -25.86
C ARG A 290 5.76 -3.62 -26.33
N LEU A 291 5.27 -4.47 -25.41
CA LEU A 291 4.85 -5.83 -25.74
C LEU A 291 3.67 -5.80 -26.71
N SER A 292 3.63 -6.73 -27.66
CA SER A 292 2.65 -6.77 -28.75
C SER A 292 2.16 -8.20 -29.04
N GLY A 293 1.28 -8.34 -30.04
CA GLY A 293 0.66 -9.62 -30.38
C GLY A 293 -0.42 -10.04 -29.39
N GLU A 294 -0.94 -11.25 -29.58
CA GLU A 294 -2.06 -11.77 -28.81
C GLU A 294 -1.64 -12.34 -27.46
N ILE A 295 -2.57 -12.31 -26.49
CA ILE A 295 -2.43 -13.06 -25.25
C ILE A 295 -2.44 -14.56 -25.59
N PRO A 296 -1.41 -15.35 -25.21
CA PRO A 296 -1.36 -16.78 -25.50
C PRO A 296 -2.59 -17.56 -25.02
N ASP A 297 -3.16 -18.36 -25.93
CA ASP A 297 -4.26 -19.30 -25.64
C ASP A 297 -3.80 -20.53 -24.83
N SER A 298 -2.50 -20.64 -24.55
CA SER A 298 -1.91 -21.77 -23.84
C SER A 298 -2.17 -21.68 -22.34
N PHE A 299 -3.23 -22.33 -21.88
CA PHE A 299 -3.56 -22.42 -20.46
C PHE A 299 -3.37 -23.85 -19.96
N ASN A 300 -2.23 -24.09 -19.33
CA ASN A 300 -2.05 -25.31 -18.55
C ASN A 300 -1.58 -24.88 -17.16
N ASN A 301 -2.55 -24.71 -16.25
CA ASN A 301 -2.30 -24.66 -14.80
C ASN A 301 -1.79 -23.30 -14.24
N LEU A 302 -2.51 -22.19 -14.45
CA LEU A 302 -2.41 -20.92 -13.67
C LEU A 302 -2.78 -21.11 -12.16
N SER A 303 -2.35 -22.20 -11.54
CA SER A 303 -2.70 -22.49 -10.15
C SER A 303 -2.05 -21.50 -9.16
N SER A 304 -0.95 -20.83 -9.54
CA SER A 304 -0.21 -19.95 -8.62
C SER A 304 -0.28 -18.45 -8.92
N LEU A 305 -0.59 -18.01 -10.14
CA LEU A 305 -0.55 -16.59 -10.47
C LEU A 305 -1.68 -15.83 -9.74
N GLU A 306 -1.28 -14.93 -8.84
CA GLU A 306 -2.13 -14.06 -8.02
C GLU A 306 -2.30 -12.68 -8.66
N MET A 307 -1.27 -12.19 -9.35
CA MET A 307 -1.24 -10.83 -9.89
C MET A 307 -0.57 -10.77 -11.26
N LEU A 308 -1.30 -10.24 -12.24
CA LEU A 308 -0.83 -9.95 -13.58
C LEU A 308 -1.15 -8.52 -13.97
N ASP A 309 -0.10 -7.75 -14.31
CA ASP A 309 -0.23 -6.38 -14.80
C ASP A 309 0.43 -6.22 -16.17
N LEU A 310 -0.39 -5.93 -17.19
CA LEU A 310 -0.03 -5.67 -18.58
C LEU A 310 -0.38 -4.24 -19.02
N LEU A 311 -0.71 -3.35 -18.08
CA LEU A 311 -1.13 -1.97 -18.35
C LEU A 311 -0.19 -1.25 -19.33
N GLY A 312 -0.72 -0.60 -20.36
CA GLY A 312 0.06 0.30 -21.21
C GLY A 312 1.11 -0.41 -22.05
N ASN A 313 0.67 -1.40 -22.84
CA ASN A 313 1.45 -2.10 -23.85
C ASN A 313 0.73 -1.99 -25.22
N HIS A 314 1.16 -2.76 -26.21
CA HIS A 314 0.56 -2.87 -27.55
C HIS A 314 -0.11 -4.24 -27.77
N VAL A 315 -0.58 -4.89 -26.70
CA VAL A 315 -1.20 -6.22 -26.76
C VAL A 315 -2.50 -6.14 -27.54
N GLU A 316 -2.71 -7.06 -28.47
CA GLU A 316 -3.85 -7.06 -29.39
C GLU A 316 -4.63 -8.39 -29.37
N GLY A 317 -5.62 -8.51 -30.25
CA GLY A 317 -6.47 -9.69 -30.32
C GLY A 317 -7.47 -9.77 -29.18
N LYS A 318 -8.04 -10.96 -28.98
CA LYS A 318 -9.11 -11.18 -28.00
C LYS A 318 -8.54 -11.57 -26.66
N ILE A 319 -9.29 -11.29 -25.59
CA ILE A 319 -9.06 -11.96 -24.31
C ILE A 319 -9.43 -13.44 -24.48
N PRO A 320 -8.49 -14.39 -24.30
CA PRO A 320 -8.74 -15.80 -24.54
C PRO A 320 -9.88 -16.40 -23.70
N SER A 321 -10.55 -17.41 -24.24
CA SER A 321 -11.64 -18.14 -23.57
C SER A 321 -11.12 -19.39 -22.84
N TRP A 322 -10.26 -19.19 -21.84
CA TRP A 322 -9.52 -20.28 -21.17
C TRP A 322 -10.37 -21.35 -20.47
N VAL A 323 -11.62 -21.05 -20.09
CA VAL A 323 -12.44 -21.92 -19.22
C VAL A 323 -13.21 -23.02 -19.97
N PHE A 324 -13.36 -22.96 -21.30
CA PHE A 324 -14.17 -23.95 -22.03
C PHE A 324 -13.44 -25.24 -22.43
N THR A 325 -12.14 -25.36 -22.15
CA THR A 325 -11.34 -26.57 -22.40
C THR A 325 -11.15 -27.45 -21.15
N LEU A 326 -11.65 -27.03 -19.98
CA LEU A 326 -11.53 -27.77 -18.72
C LEU A 326 -12.84 -28.49 -18.37
N LYS A 327 -12.72 -29.74 -17.94
CA LYS A 327 -13.86 -30.54 -17.46
C LYS A 327 -14.51 -29.90 -16.22
N PRO A 328 -15.84 -30.04 -16.03
CA PRO A 328 -16.60 -29.51 -14.89
C PRO A 328 -16.00 -29.80 -13.49
N ASP A 329 -15.25 -30.89 -13.35
CA ASP A 329 -14.68 -31.31 -12.06
C ASP A 329 -13.40 -30.56 -11.66
N ASN A 330 -12.78 -29.81 -12.57
CA ASN A 330 -11.55 -29.03 -12.32
C ASN A 330 -11.80 -27.54 -11.98
N PHE A 331 -13.07 -27.10 -11.90
CA PHE A 331 -13.40 -25.70 -11.58
C PHE A 331 -12.93 -25.27 -10.18
N ASN A 332 -12.71 -26.22 -9.26
CA ASN A 332 -12.21 -25.94 -7.91
C ASN A 332 -10.70 -25.63 -7.85
N ASN A 333 -9.95 -25.82 -8.94
CA ASN A 333 -8.51 -25.51 -9.04
C ASN A 333 -8.22 -24.21 -9.81
N LEU A 334 -9.25 -23.41 -10.11
CA LEU A 334 -9.12 -22.25 -10.98
C LEU A 334 -8.84 -20.96 -10.20
N LEU A 335 -7.55 -20.64 -10.21
CA LEU A 335 -6.92 -19.32 -10.25
C LEU A 335 -6.84 -18.60 -8.90
N SER A 336 -5.61 -18.57 -8.38
CA SER A 336 -5.17 -17.68 -7.30
C SER A 336 -5.25 -16.21 -7.70
N LEU A 337 -5.68 -15.88 -8.93
CA LEU A 337 -5.69 -14.53 -9.49
C LEU A 337 -6.61 -13.60 -8.70
N GLU A 338 -6.00 -12.63 -8.03
CA GLU A 338 -6.62 -11.57 -7.24
C GLU A 338 -6.61 -10.22 -7.98
N TYR A 339 -5.62 -10.01 -8.85
CA TYR A 339 -5.42 -8.77 -9.60
C TYR A 339 -5.13 -9.05 -11.09
N LEU A 340 -5.94 -8.45 -11.96
CA LEU A 340 -5.73 -8.49 -13.40
C LEU A 340 -5.87 -7.08 -13.98
N ASP A 341 -4.78 -6.58 -14.57
CA ASP A 341 -4.77 -5.32 -15.30
C ASP A 341 -4.31 -5.54 -16.74
N LEU A 342 -5.23 -5.33 -17.68
CA LEU A 342 -5.01 -5.38 -19.12
C LEU A 342 -5.26 -4.01 -19.77
N SER A 343 -5.34 -2.94 -18.98
CA SER A 343 -5.77 -1.64 -19.45
C SER A 343 -4.74 -0.98 -20.39
N GLY A 344 -5.19 -0.03 -21.22
CA GLY A 344 -4.29 0.71 -22.12
C GLY A 344 -3.59 -0.17 -23.17
N ASN A 345 -4.32 -1.10 -23.77
CA ASN A 345 -3.84 -2.00 -24.82
C ASN A 345 -4.70 -1.85 -26.10
N HIS A 346 -4.61 -2.81 -27.02
CA HIS A 346 -5.39 -2.89 -28.26
C HIS A 346 -6.33 -4.10 -28.28
N LEU A 347 -6.73 -4.60 -27.11
CA LEU A 347 -7.59 -5.78 -26.99
C LEU A 347 -8.97 -5.53 -27.59
N GLU A 348 -9.51 -6.53 -28.27
CA GLU A 348 -10.80 -6.49 -28.97
C GLU A 348 -11.69 -7.69 -28.65
N GLY A 349 -12.87 -7.74 -29.26
CA GLY A 349 -13.86 -8.79 -29.02
C GLY A 349 -14.59 -8.64 -27.69
N LYS A 350 -15.26 -9.71 -27.25
CA LYS A 350 -16.09 -9.71 -26.04
C LYS A 350 -15.25 -9.94 -24.79
N ILE A 351 -15.68 -9.39 -23.66
CA ILE A 351 -15.17 -9.80 -22.35
C ILE A 351 -15.64 -11.24 -22.10
N PRO A 352 -14.73 -12.20 -21.87
CA PRO A 352 -15.13 -13.58 -21.57
C PRO A 352 -15.87 -13.68 -20.23
N SER A 353 -16.91 -14.50 -20.16
CA SER A 353 -17.72 -14.67 -18.94
C SER A 353 -16.92 -15.20 -17.76
N TRP A 354 -15.87 -15.98 -18.01
CA TRP A 354 -15.05 -16.55 -16.95
C TRP A 354 -14.44 -15.50 -16.02
N VAL A 355 -14.17 -14.29 -16.51
CA VAL A 355 -13.63 -13.18 -15.71
C VAL A 355 -14.53 -12.89 -14.51
N PHE A 356 -15.85 -12.94 -14.74
CA PHE A 356 -16.89 -12.76 -13.73
C PHE A 356 -17.32 -14.07 -13.05
N THR A 357 -16.45 -15.10 -13.08
CA THR A 357 -16.61 -16.34 -12.30
C THR A 357 -15.44 -16.60 -11.35
N LEU A 358 -14.37 -15.79 -11.42
CA LEU A 358 -13.18 -15.94 -10.58
C LEU A 358 -13.43 -15.44 -9.16
N LYS A 359 -13.63 -16.37 -8.23
CA LYS A 359 -13.96 -16.06 -6.83
C LYS A 359 -12.88 -15.29 -6.07
N ASN A 360 -11.60 -15.48 -6.43
CA ASN A 360 -10.49 -14.78 -5.80
C ASN A 360 -10.24 -13.39 -6.40
N LEU A 361 -10.77 -13.09 -7.59
CA LEU A 361 -10.49 -11.85 -8.28
C LEU A 361 -11.10 -10.67 -7.50
N MET A 362 -10.23 -9.74 -7.09
CA MET A 362 -10.60 -8.54 -6.34
C MET A 362 -10.54 -7.29 -7.20
N ARG A 363 -9.63 -7.23 -8.18
CA ARG A 363 -9.44 -6.04 -9.02
C ARG A 363 -9.30 -6.43 -10.47
N LEU A 364 -10.16 -5.84 -11.30
CA LEU A 364 -10.19 -6.04 -12.73
C LEU A 364 -10.08 -4.69 -13.44
N TYR A 365 -9.04 -4.51 -14.24
CA TYR A 365 -8.86 -3.34 -15.08
C TYR A 365 -8.74 -3.74 -16.55
N LEU A 366 -9.71 -3.31 -17.36
CA LEU A 366 -9.79 -3.55 -18.80
C LEU A 366 -9.93 -2.23 -19.58
N SER A 367 -9.76 -1.09 -18.91
CA SER A 367 -10.01 0.22 -19.50
C SER A 367 -9.07 0.57 -20.65
N ARG A 368 -9.47 1.51 -21.51
CA ARG A 368 -8.67 1.99 -22.65
C ARG A 368 -8.26 0.84 -23.60
N ASN A 369 -9.25 0.08 -24.06
CA ASN A 369 -9.11 -0.98 -25.06
C ASN A 369 -10.17 -0.81 -26.17
N ARG A 370 -10.35 -1.82 -27.02
CA ARG A 370 -11.37 -1.89 -28.08
C ARG A 370 -12.39 -3.01 -27.81
N LEU A 371 -12.61 -3.35 -26.54
CA LEU A 371 -13.54 -4.42 -26.14
C LEU A 371 -14.97 -4.04 -26.53
N SER A 372 -15.76 -5.03 -26.90
CA SER A 372 -17.09 -4.87 -27.50
C SER A 372 -18.08 -5.91 -26.98
N GLY A 373 -19.36 -5.74 -27.36
CA GLY A 373 -20.42 -6.61 -26.86
C GLY A 373 -20.82 -6.27 -25.42
N GLU A 374 -21.62 -7.15 -24.83
CA GLU A 374 -22.24 -6.93 -23.53
C GLU A 374 -21.29 -7.29 -22.37
N ILE A 375 -21.49 -6.64 -21.22
CA ILE A 375 -20.83 -7.03 -19.98
C ILE A 375 -21.43 -8.39 -19.54
N PRO A 376 -20.62 -9.45 -19.36
CA PRO A 376 -21.13 -10.75 -18.96
C PRO A 376 -21.87 -10.73 -17.63
N GLU A 377 -22.86 -11.62 -17.50
CA GLU A 377 -23.57 -11.85 -16.24
C GLU A 377 -22.59 -12.30 -15.14
N THR A 378 -22.78 -11.75 -13.94
CA THR A 378 -21.92 -12.00 -12.79
C THR A 378 -22.56 -13.04 -11.87
N VAL A 379 -21.74 -13.87 -11.23
CA VAL A 379 -22.23 -14.77 -10.18
C VAL A 379 -22.19 -14.06 -8.82
N GLU A 380 -23.19 -14.29 -7.96
CA GLU A 380 -23.36 -13.60 -6.65
C GLU A 380 -22.18 -13.75 -5.67
N THR A 381 -21.23 -14.66 -5.94
CA THR A 381 -20.14 -15.03 -5.02
C THR A 381 -18.79 -14.34 -5.32
N LEU A 382 -18.77 -13.29 -6.15
CA LEU A 382 -17.54 -12.58 -6.50
C LEU A 382 -17.05 -11.67 -5.37
N ASN A 383 -15.72 -11.61 -5.21
CA ASN A 383 -15.03 -10.75 -4.24
C ASN A 383 -14.48 -9.45 -4.87
N LEU A 384 -15.01 -9.05 -6.03
CA LEU A 384 -14.57 -7.86 -6.75
C LEU A 384 -14.80 -6.60 -5.92
N VAL A 385 -13.74 -5.80 -5.82
CA VAL A 385 -13.70 -4.49 -5.18
C VAL A 385 -13.66 -3.38 -6.23
N VAL A 386 -12.92 -3.62 -7.32
CA VAL A 386 -12.74 -2.67 -8.42
C VAL A 386 -13.03 -3.36 -9.74
N ILE A 387 -13.87 -2.72 -10.56
CA ILE A 387 -14.13 -3.07 -11.95
C ILE A 387 -13.95 -1.80 -12.78
N ASP A 388 -12.90 -1.77 -13.60
CA ASP A 388 -12.65 -0.68 -14.55
C ASP A 388 -12.79 -1.17 -15.99
N LEU A 389 -13.87 -0.76 -16.65
CA LEU A 389 -14.18 -1.05 -18.05
C LEU A 389 -14.21 0.23 -18.90
N ALA A 390 -13.76 1.36 -18.36
CA ALA A 390 -13.86 2.66 -19.00
C ALA A 390 -13.15 2.72 -20.36
N ILE A 391 -13.61 3.55 -21.30
CA ILE A 391 -12.94 3.81 -22.58
C ILE A 391 -12.81 2.49 -23.37
N ASN A 392 -13.95 1.96 -23.80
CA ASN A 392 -14.10 0.76 -24.62
C ASN A 392 -15.29 0.93 -25.59
N ASN A 393 -15.67 -0.11 -26.32
CA ASN A 393 -16.82 -0.15 -27.23
C ASN A 393 -17.92 -1.11 -26.73
N LEU A 394 -18.09 -1.21 -25.40
CA LEU A 394 -19.08 -2.10 -24.80
C LEU A 394 -20.50 -1.62 -25.07
N THR A 395 -21.43 -2.55 -25.25
CA THR A 395 -22.84 -2.32 -25.58
C THR A 395 -23.77 -3.03 -24.59
N GLY A 396 -25.08 -2.88 -24.77
CA GLY A 396 -26.08 -3.55 -23.91
C GLY A 396 -26.35 -2.79 -22.62
N GLU A 397 -27.01 -3.45 -21.68
CA GLU A 397 -27.39 -2.87 -20.39
C GLU A 397 -26.39 -3.28 -19.28
N ILE A 398 -26.35 -2.49 -18.21
CA ILE A 398 -25.63 -2.88 -16.99
C ILE A 398 -26.54 -3.85 -16.22
N LEU A 399 -26.12 -5.11 -16.09
CA LEU A 399 -26.91 -6.16 -15.46
C LEU A 399 -27.06 -5.92 -13.94
N SER A 400 -28.23 -6.24 -13.39
CA SER A 400 -28.52 -6.13 -11.95
C SER A 400 -27.58 -6.96 -11.07
N SER A 401 -27.04 -8.05 -11.63
CA SER A 401 -26.07 -8.91 -10.96
C SER A 401 -24.81 -8.16 -10.49
N ILE A 402 -24.41 -7.08 -11.18
CA ILE A 402 -23.28 -6.22 -10.76
C ILE A 402 -23.57 -5.52 -9.44
N GLY A 403 -24.83 -5.10 -9.24
CA GLY A 403 -25.28 -4.50 -7.99
C GLY A 403 -25.30 -5.46 -6.80
N LEU A 404 -25.28 -6.78 -7.05
CA LEU A 404 -25.24 -7.82 -6.01
C LEU A 404 -23.81 -8.09 -5.49
N ILE A 405 -22.77 -7.52 -6.12
CA ILE A 405 -21.38 -7.71 -5.68
C ILE A 405 -21.12 -6.85 -4.43
N ILE A 406 -21.32 -7.45 -3.25
CA ILE A 406 -21.29 -6.78 -1.94
C ILE A 406 -20.01 -6.00 -1.62
N ASN A 407 -18.88 -6.38 -2.23
CA ASN A 407 -17.57 -5.78 -1.97
C ASN A 407 -17.20 -4.66 -2.96
N LEU A 408 -18.02 -4.44 -4.00
CA LEU A 408 -17.71 -3.51 -5.08
C LEU A 408 -17.70 -2.07 -4.55
N ARG A 409 -16.60 -1.36 -4.78
CA ARG A 409 -16.39 0.04 -4.37
C ARG A 409 -16.28 0.96 -5.56
N ASP A 410 -15.52 0.53 -6.56
CA ASP A 410 -15.22 1.31 -7.74
C ASP A 410 -15.73 0.56 -8.97
N PHE A 411 -16.69 1.16 -9.68
CA PHE A 411 -17.22 0.65 -10.94
C PHE A 411 -17.16 1.74 -12.00
N TRP A 412 -16.18 1.63 -12.90
CA TRP A 412 -15.95 2.60 -13.96
C TRP A 412 -16.35 2.02 -15.32
N VAL A 413 -17.34 2.64 -15.96
CA VAL A 413 -17.84 2.26 -17.30
C VAL A 413 -17.94 3.46 -18.24
N VAL A 414 -17.36 4.59 -17.85
CA VAL A 414 -17.38 5.84 -18.63
C VAL A 414 -16.78 5.61 -20.02
N ASP A 415 -17.30 6.33 -21.02
CA ASP A 415 -16.82 6.27 -22.41
C ASP A 415 -16.95 4.86 -23.01
N ASN A 416 -18.20 4.41 -23.11
CA ASN A 416 -18.64 3.17 -23.77
C ASN A 416 -19.95 3.44 -24.53
N ASN A 417 -20.51 2.43 -25.19
CA ASN A 417 -21.80 2.48 -25.90
C ASN A 417 -22.91 1.72 -25.14
N LEU A 418 -22.89 1.78 -23.81
CA LEU A 418 -23.89 1.16 -22.93
C LEU A 418 -25.22 1.91 -23.01
N SER A 419 -26.31 1.18 -22.78
CA SER A 419 -27.69 1.67 -22.86
C SER A 419 -28.54 1.08 -21.71
N GLY A 420 -29.86 1.29 -21.75
CA GLY A 420 -30.78 0.76 -20.74
C GLY A 420 -30.92 1.65 -19.49
N VAL A 421 -31.51 1.06 -18.45
CA VAL A 421 -31.74 1.71 -17.15
C VAL A 421 -30.66 1.23 -16.17
N LEU A 422 -30.18 2.12 -15.30
CA LEU A 422 -29.28 1.71 -14.22
C LEU A 422 -30.03 0.77 -13.28
N PRO A 423 -29.52 -0.46 -13.03
CA PRO A 423 -30.18 -1.40 -12.14
C PRO A 423 -30.26 -0.81 -10.72
N PRO A 424 -31.45 -0.82 -10.07
CA PRO A 424 -31.62 -0.36 -8.69
C PRO A 424 -30.66 -1.03 -7.71
N GLU A 425 -30.22 -2.25 -8.02
CA GLU A 425 -29.28 -3.05 -7.24
C GLU A 425 -27.91 -2.38 -7.09
N LEU A 426 -27.46 -1.56 -8.04
CA LEU A 426 -26.23 -0.76 -7.87
C LEU A 426 -26.34 0.21 -6.67
N GLY A 427 -27.57 0.58 -6.33
CA GLY A 427 -27.90 1.33 -5.13
C GLY A 427 -27.96 0.48 -3.87
N LEU A 428 -28.03 -0.85 -3.90
CA LEU A 428 -28.15 -1.70 -2.69
C LEU A 428 -26.85 -1.77 -1.86
N LEU A 429 -25.71 -1.41 -2.46
CA LEU A 429 -24.42 -1.23 -1.77
C LEU A 429 -24.39 0.00 -0.85
N SER A 430 -25.45 0.81 -0.88
CA SER A 430 -25.55 2.01 -0.07
C SER A 430 -25.80 1.68 1.40
N LYS A 431 -24.71 1.69 2.16
CA LYS A 431 -24.75 1.70 3.63
C LYS A 431 -25.56 2.93 4.09
N LEU A 432 -26.52 2.69 4.98
CA LEU A 432 -27.15 3.77 5.73
C LEU A 432 -26.16 4.28 6.79
N GLU A 433 -25.72 5.51 6.63
CA GLU A 433 -24.88 6.20 7.60
C GLU A 433 -25.61 7.42 8.14
N VAL A 434 -25.47 7.70 9.42
CA VAL A 434 -26.09 8.86 10.05
C VAL A 434 -25.04 9.64 10.80
N ILE A 435 -25.05 10.95 10.65
CA ILE A 435 -24.25 11.87 11.45
C ILE A 435 -25.22 12.64 12.35
N VAL A 436 -24.97 12.66 13.65
CA VAL A 436 -25.83 13.32 14.65
C VAL A 436 -25.03 14.28 15.51
N ASP A 437 -25.68 15.36 15.92
CA ASP A 437 -25.13 16.34 16.87
C ASP A 437 -26.25 16.88 17.77
N SER A 438 -25.88 17.40 18.93
CA SER A 438 -26.76 18.18 19.78
C SER A 438 -26.07 19.38 20.40
N ASP A 439 -26.57 20.58 20.09
CA ASP A 439 -26.13 21.82 20.75
C ASP A 439 -26.73 21.90 22.16
N TRP A 440 -25.98 21.41 23.15
CA TRP A 440 -26.42 21.28 24.53
C TRP A 440 -26.66 22.64 25.19
N ALA A 441 -27.89 22.86 25.67
CA ALA A 441 -28.32 24.11 26.28
C ALA A 441 -28.06 25.36 25.40
N GLY A 442 -28.07 25.17 24.07
CA GLY A 442 -27.78 26.21 23.08
C GLY A 442 -28.82 27.32 23.01
N ASP A 443 -30.07 27.07 23.43
CA ASP A 443 -31.09 28.10 23.48
C ASP A 443 -30.89 29.04 24.70
N PRO A 444 -30.71 30.36 24.48
CA PRO A 444 -30.45 31.30 25.57
C PRO A 444 -31.67 31.57 26.46
N ASP A 445 -32.88 31.37 25.94
CA ASP A 445 -34.13 31.73 26.62
C ASP A 445 -34.62 30.62 27.55
N ASP A 446 -34.54 29.36 27.10
CA ASP A 446 -35.07 28.22 27.87
C ASP A 446 -34.08 27.08 28.12
N ARG A 447 -32.82 27.22 27.67
CA ARG A 447 -31.73 26.26 27.88
C ARG A 447 -32.02 24.86 27.32
N ARG A 448 -32.98 24.72 26.41
CA ARG A 448 -33.21 23.44 25.73
C ARG A 448 -32.18 23.26 24.62
N SER A 449 -31.76 22.01 24.45
CA SER A 449 -30.79 21.64 23.42
C SER A 449 -31.45 21.55 22.04
N THR A 450 -30.70 21.81 20.97
CA THR A 450 -31.14 21.53 19.59
C THR A 450 -30.44 20.29 19.08
N SER A 451 -31.19 19.27 18.68
CA SER A 451 -30.63 18.05 18.10
C SER A 451 -30.82 18.02 16.60
N ALA A 452 -29.81 17.53 15.91
CA ALA A 452 -29.88 17.31 14.48
C ALA A 452 -29.32 15.95 14.07
N TYR A 453 -29.76 15.51 12.90
CA TYR A 453 -29.17 14.39 12.21
C TYR A 453 -29.21 14.59 10.69
N ILE A 454 -28.30 13.92 10.00
CA ILE A 454 -28.31 13.76 8.54
C ILE A 454 -28.08 12.28 8.24
N ILE A 455 -29.04 11.65 7.57
CA ILE A 455 -29.00 10.26 7.12
C ILE A 455 -28.59 10.23 5.66
N PHE A 456 -27.58 9.43 5.37
CA PHE A 456 -27.03 9.18 4.05
C PHE A 456 -27.36 7.78 3.59
N LEU A 457 -27.66 7.67 2.30
CA LEU A 457 -27.68 6.43 1.55
C LEU A 457 -26.45 6.47 0.63
N GLY A 458 -25.38 5.78 1.02
CA GLY A 458 -24.07 5.96 0.40
C GLY A 458 -23.54 7.37 0.67
N SER A 459 -23.23 8.15 -0.38
CA SER A 459 -22.79 9.55 -0.27
C SER A 459 -23.92 10.58 -0.36
N THR A 460 -25.17 10.14 -0.53
CA THR A 460 -26.30 11.05 -0.79
C THR A 460 -27.13 11.24 0.48
N PRO A 461 -27.35 12.48 0.96
CA PRO A 461 -28.24 12.74 2.08
C PRO A 461 -29.70 12.50 1.66
N ILE A 462 -30.42 11.67 2.40
CA ILE A 462 -31.81 11.26 2.09
C ILE A 462 -32.83 11.67 3.15
N SER A 463 -32.41 11.94 4.39
CA SER A 463 -33.25 12.48 5.46
C SER A 463 -32.41 13.34 6.39
N TRP A 464 -32.95 14.46 6.86
CA TRP A 464 -32.29 15.34 7.82
C TRP A 464 -33.31 16.04 8.70
N SER A 465 -32.90 16.41 9.90
CA SER A 465 -33.76 17.10 10.86
C SER A 465 -32.92 18.02 11.75
N SER A 466 -33.50 19.14 12.15
CA SER A 466 -33.03 19.98 13.26
C SER A 466 -34.24 20.33 14.12
N LYS A 467 -34.24 19.86 15.37
CA LYS A 467 -35.37 20.01 16.29
C LYS A 467 -34.89 20.35 17.68
N LYS A 468 -35.54 21.35 18.28
CA LYS A 468 -35.37 21.70 19.68
C LYS A 468 -35.95 20.59 20.56
N GLN A 469 -35.18 20.13 21.55
CA GLN A 469 -35.61 19.09 22.46
C GLN A 469 -36.75 19.59 23.35
N ASN A 470 -37.68 18.70 23.70
CA ASN A 470 -38.86 19.08 24.49
C ASN A 470 -38.53 19.43 25.94
N THR A 471 -37.42 18.94 26.48
CA THR A 471 -37.01 19.13 27.88
C THR A 471 -35.54 19.56 27.94
N VAL A 472 -35.18 20.29 28.99
CA VAL A 472 -33.78 20.62 29.30
C VAL A 472 -33.03 19.36 29.73
N THR A 473 -31.90 19.07 29.07
CA THR A 473 -31.04 17.93 29.42
C THR A 473 -29.99 18.31 30.45
N ARG A 474 -29.63 17.35 31.29
CA ARG A 474 -28.72 17.58 32.43
C ARG A 474 -27.25 17.51 32.08
N SER A 475 -26.92 17.00 30.89
CA SER A 475 -25.56 16.93 30.36
C SER A 475 -25.56 16.94 28.83
N SER A 476 -24.40 17.25 28.25
CA SER A 476 -24.16 17.10 26.81
C SER A 476 -24.32 15.65 26.35
N THR A 477 -23.82 14.68 27.13
CA THR A 477 -24.01 13.25 26.85
C THR A 477 -25.49 12.85 26.79
N GLU A 478 -26.34 13.38 27.67
CA GLU A 478 -27.80 13.12 27.59
C GLU A 478 -28.42 13.76 26.34
N ALA A 479 -28.01 14.98 25.99
CA ALA A 479 -28.49 15.67 24.79
C ALA A 479 -28.17 14.87 23.52
N GLU A 480 -26.93 14.40 23.42
CA GLU A 480 -26.42 13.60 22.31
C GLU A 480 -27.08 12.23 22.21
N TYR A 481 -27.29 11.56 23.35
CA TYR A 481 -27.99 10.28 23.36
C TYR A 481 -29.43 10.41 22.84
N ARG A 482 -30.11 11.52 23.11
CA ARG A 482 -31.45 11.81 22.56
C ARG A 482 -31.39 12.08 21.05
N ALA A 483 -30.33 12.71 20.55
CA ALA A 483 -30.10 12.87 19.11
C ALA A 483 -29.89 11.51 18.43
N ILE A 484 -29.05 10.64 19.01
CA ILE A 484 -28.85 9.25 18.56
C ILE A 484 -30.19 8.49 18.53
N ALA A 485 -31.02 8.62 19.57
CA ALA A 485 -32.31 7.94 19.61
C ALA A 485 -33.28 8.45 18.53
N SER A 486 -33.29 9.75 18.28
CA SER A 486 -34.11 10.34 17.20
C SER A 486 -33.68 9.81 15.83
N ALA A 487 -32.37 9.76 15.59
CA ALA A 487 -31.79 9.18 14.37
C ALA A 487 -32.07 7.69 14.22
N ALA A 488 -31.98 6.91 15.31
CA ALA A 488 -32.28 5.48 15.29
C ALA A 488 -33.76 5.19 14.98
N ALA A 489 -34.68 6.03 15.47
CA ALA A 489 -36.10 5.91 15.13
C ALA A 489 -36.35 6.16 13.64
N GLU A 490 -35.73 7.19 13.06
CA GLU A 490 -35.81 7.49 11.63
C GLU A 490 -35.18 6.37 10.78
N LEU A 491 -34.02 5.83 11.20
CA LEU A 491 -33.41 4.67 10.55
C LEU A 491 -34.31 3.44 10.56
N ASN A 492 -35.04 3.18 11.65
CA ASN A 492 -36.00 2.09 11.68
C ASN A 492 -37.09 2.30 10.64
N TRP A 493 -37.66 3.51 10.56
CA TRP A 493 -38.68 3.82 9.57
C TRP A 493 -38.15 3.66 8.14
N LEU A 494 -36.97 4.21 7.84
CA LEU A 494 -36.30 4.05 6.55
C LEU A 494 -36.00 2.57 6.24
N GLY A 495 -35.60 1.79 7.24
CA GLY A 495 -35.38 0.35 7.08
C GLY A 495 -36.65 -0.41 6.69
N HIS A 496 -37.81 -0.06 7.27
CA HIS A 496 -39.10 -0.63 6.87
C HIS A 496 -39.48 -0.19 5.45
N LEU A 497 -39.34 1.10 5.13
CA LEU A 497 -39.62 1.63 3.80
C LEU A 497 -38.74 0.95 2.73
N MET A 498 -37.45 0.81 3.00
CA MET A 498 -36.52 0.11 2.12
C MET A 498 -36.93 -1.36 1.96
N SER A 499 -37.33 -2.04 3.03
CA SER A 499 -37.84 -3.41 2.95
C SER A 499 -39.12 -3.53 2.10
N GLU A 500 -40.05 -2.57 2.19
CA GLU A 500 -41.25 -2.52 1.34
C GLU A 500 -40.92 -2.28 -0.13
N LEU A 501 -39.89 -1.47 -0.39
CA LEU A 501 -39.33 -1.23 -1.72
C LEU A 501 -38.44 -2.38 -2.21
N GLN A 502 -38.36 -3.50 -1.48
CA GLN A 502 -37.52 -4.66 -1.76
C GLN A 502 -36.01 -4.35 -1.76
N LEU A 503 -35.61 -3.23 -1.15
CA LEU A 503 -34.23 -2.82 -0.96
C LEU A 503 -33.68 -3.40 0.35
N HIS A 504 -33.01 -4.55 0.28
CA HIS A 504 -32.47 -5.22 1.46
C HIS A 504 -30.99 -4.83 1.66
N SER A 505 -30.68 -4.17 2.78
CA SER A 505 -29.29 -3.97 3.21
C SER A 505 -28.88 -5.07 4.19
N SER A 506 -27.80 -5.78 3.89
CA SER A 506 -27.22 -6.80 4.79
C SER A 506 -26.28 -6.20 5.86
N ILE A 507 -26.05 -4.89 5.82
CA ILE A 507 -25.11 -4.17 6.68
C ILE A 507 -25.90 -3.34 7.70
N ALA A 508 -25.62 -3.53 8.99
CA ALA A 508 -26.20 -2.71 10.05
C ALA A 508 -25.83 -1.22 9.88
N PRO A 509 -26.80 -0.29 9.94
CA PRO A 509 -26.54 1.13 9.86
C PRO A 509 -25.57 1.62 10.94
N VAL A 510 -24.86 2.73 10.66
CA VAL A 510 -23.92 3.34 11.59
C VAL A 510 -24.36 4.77 11.91
N ILE A 511 -24.52 5.08 13.20
CA ILE A 511 -24.72 6.42 13.72
C ILE A 511 -23.40 6.96 14.26
N TYR A 512 -22.96 8.10 13.74
CA TYR A 512 -21.77 8.81 14.13
C TYR A 512 -22.10 10.00 15.03
N CYS A 513 -21.46 10.08 16.20
CA CYS A 513 -21.63 11.13 17.21
C CYS A 513 -20.25 11.50 17.78
N ASP A 514 -19.94 12.79 17.95
CA ASP A 514 -18.65 13.25 18.50
C ASP A 514 -18.58 13.20 20.04
N ASN A 515 -19.72 12.99 20.72
CA ASN A 515 -19.73 12.79 22.16
C ASN A 515 -19.38 11.35 22.55
N VAL A 516 -18.11 11.14 22.90
CA VAL A 516 -17.59 9.85 23.40
C VAL A 516 -18.40 9.29 24.58
N GLY A 517 -18.93 10.16 25.46
CA GLY A 517 -19.80 9.71 26.55
C GLY A 517 -21.07 9.04 26.05
N ALA A 518 -21.72 9.60 25.03
CA ALA A 518 -22.94 9.06 24.44
C ALA A 518 -22.68 7.72 23.74
N THR A 519 -21.56 7.60 23.01
CA THR A 519 -21.17 6.35 22.35
C THR A 519 -20.91 5.22 23.36
N TYR A 520 -20.26 5.51 24.49
CA TYR A 520 -20.08 4.54 25.58
C TYR A 520 -21.39 4.13 26.25
N VAL A 521 -22.33 5.06 26.45
CA VAL A 521 -23.65 4.75 27.02
C VAL A 521 -24.46 3.82 26.09
N CYS A 522 -24.32 3.95 24.77
CA CYS A 522 -24.92 3.02 23.80
C CYS A 522 -24.33 1.60 23.89
N ALA A 523 -23.02 1.49 24.13
CA ALA A 523 -22.30 0.21 24.10
C ALA A 523 -22.32 -0.57 25.43
N ASN A 524 -22.54 0.09 26.57
CA ASN A 524 -22.34 -0.51 27.89
C ASN A 524 -23.63 -0.54 28.76
N PRO A 525 -24.17 -1.73 29.06
CA PRO A 525 -25.39 -1.89 29.87
C PRO A 525 -25.28 -1.33 31.30
N ILE A 526 -24.08 -1.31 31.89
CA ILE A 526 -23.83 -0.86 33.27
C ILE A 526 -23.86 0.68 33.34
N PHE A 527 -23.31 1.37 32.33
CA PHE A 527 -23.35 2.84 32.30
C PHE A 527 -24.76 3.36 31.98
N HIS A 528 -25.49 2.67 31.11
CA HIS A 528 -26.89 3.02 30.80
C HIS A 528 -27.81 2.89 32.03
N SER A 529 -27.69 1.83 32.83
CA SER A 529 -28.52 1.63 34.03
C SER A 529 -28.25 2.66 35.15
N ARG A 530 -27.08 3.29 35.15
CA ARG A 530 -26.72 4.40 36.05
C ARG A 530 -27.35 5.73 35.64
N MET A 531 -27.82 5.87 34.39
CA MET A 531 -28.54 7.05 33.89
C MET A 531 -30.06 6.81 33.88
N LYS A 532 -30.69 6.81 35.07
CA LYS A 532 -32.11 6.46 35.26
C LYS A 532 -33.10 7.20 34.35
N HIS A 533 -32.80 8.43 33.92
CA HIS A 533 -33.67 9.22 33.03
C HIS A 533 -33.52 8.87 31.53
N VAL A 534 -32.33 8.40 31.11
CA VAL A 534 -32.09 7.90 29.75
C VAL A 534 -32.63 6.47 29.59
N ALA A 535 -32.58 5.70 30.69
CA ALA A 535 -32.94 4.29 30.73
C ALA A 535 -34.42 3.98 30.49
N ILE A 536 -35.33 4.94 30.62
CA ILE A 536 -36.77 4.74 30.46
C ILE A 536 -37.23 5.11 29.05
N ASP A 537 -36.80 6.25 28.51
CA ASP A 537 -37.38 6.81 27.28
C ASP A 537 -36.67 6.38 25.98
N PHE A 538 -35.41 5.91 26.06
CA PHE A 538 -34.56 5.70 24.87
C PHE A 538 -33.78 4.36 24.86
N PHE A 539 -34.25 3.38 25.64
CA PHE A 539 -33.60 2.08 25.82
C PHE A 539 -33.48 1.23 24.54
N PHE A 540 -34.33 1.46 23.55
CA PHE A 540 -34.37 0.67 22.31
C PHE A 540 -33.07 0.77 21.50
N VAL A 541 -32.39 1.92 21.52
CA VAL A 541 -31.10 2.12 20.84
C VAL A 541 -30.07 1.09 21.33
N ARG A 542 -30.02 0.87 22.63
CA ARG A 542 -29.11 -0.09 23.26
C ARG A 542 -29.45 -1.53 22.87
N ASP A 543 -30.74 -1.89 22.83
CA ASP A 543 -31.16 -3.23 22.40
C ASP A 543 -30.75 -3.50 20.94
N GLN A 544 -30.91 -2.51 20.06
CA GLN A 544 -30.46 -2.61 18.67
C GLN A 544 -28.94 -2.76 18.55
N VAL A 545 -28.16 -2.01 19.34
CA VAL A 545 -26.69 -2.14 19.39
C VAL A 545 -26.29 -3.52 19.91
N ALA A 546 -26.92 -4.01 20.98
CA ALA A 546 -26.64 -5.34 21.55
C ALA A 546 -26.95 -6.48 20.58
N ARG A 547 -28.01 -6.34 19.77
CA ARG A 547 -28.41 -7.29 18.71
C ARG A 547 -27.61 -7.11 17.41
N LYS A 548 -26.64 -6.19 17.36
CA LYS A 548 -25.86 -5.84 16.16
C LYS A 548 -26.73 -5.35 14.98
N GLN A 549 -27.91 -4.82 15.26
CA GLN A 549 -28.81 -4.23 14.27
C GLN A 549 -28.46 -2.77 13.97
N LEU A 550 -27.72 -2.13 14.87
CA LEU A 550 -27.28 -0.74 14.77
C LEU A 550 -25.87 -0.63 15.36
N ARG A 551 -25.02 0.23 14.80
CA ARG A 551 -23.72 0.57 15.40
C ARG A 551 -23.65 2.06 15.71
N VAL A 552 -23.08 2.41 16.86
CA VAL A 552 -22.80 3.80 17.22
C VAL A 552 -21.28 3.98 17.28
N ALA A 553 -20.75 5.00 16.61
CA ALA A 553 -19.32 5.26 16.50
C ALA A 553 -18.99 6.74 16.70
N HIS A 554 -17.73 7.01 17.06
CA HIS A 554 -17.26 8.38 17.20
C HIS A 554 -16.92 9.01 15.85
N VAL A 555 -17.26 10.28 15.63
CA VAL A 555 -16.82 11.09 14.48
C VAL A 555 -15.98 12.26 14.95
N HIS A 556 -14.96 12.61 14.17
CA HIS A 556 -14.10 13.74 14.47
C HIS A 556 -14.85 15.06 14.22
N THR A 557 -14.63 16.09 15.06
CA THR A 557 -15.34 17.38 14.98
C THR A 557 -15.26 18.05 13.60
N ASN A 558 -14.14 17.90 12.87
CA ASN A 558 -14.00 18.42 11.50
C ASN A 558 -14.88 17.72 10.44
N ASP A 559 -15.46 16.58 10.79
CA ASP A 559 -16.36 15.78 9.96
C ASP A 559 -17.79 15.72 10.54
N GLN A 560 -18.07 16.49 11.60
CA GLN A 560 -19.36 16.56 12.27
C GLN A 560 -20.33 17.45 11.46
N LEU A 561 -20.87 16.92 10.36
CA LEU A 561 -21.75 17.67 9.45
C LEU A 561 -23.03 18.17 10.13
N ALA A 562 -23.52 17.47 11.15
CA ALA A 562 -24.73 17.83 11.88
C ALA A 562 -24.60 19.14 12.68
N ASP A 563 -23.37 19.60 12.97
CA ASP A 563 -23.11 20.93 13.56
C ASP A 563 -23.77 22.06 12.75
N SER A 564 -23.80 21.90 11.43
CA SER A 564 -24.37 22.90 10.50
C SER A 564 -25.88 23.10 10.71
N LEU A 565 -26.53 22.17 11.40
CA LEU A 565 -27.96 22.16 11.67
C LEU A 565 -28.32 22.54 13.11
N THR A 566 -27.36 22.49 14.03
CA THR A 566 -27.58 22.73 15.46
C THR A 566 -27.09 24.11 15.91
N LYS A 567 -26.03 24.64 15.29
CA LYS A 567 -25.37 25.89 15.72
C LYS A 567 -24.78 26.71 14.56
N PRO A 568 -24.54 28.03 14.74
CA PRO A 568 -23.86 28.84 13.74
C PRO A 568 -22.42 28.37 13.51
N LEU A 569 -22.02 28.24 12.25
CA LEU A 569 -20.66 27.85 11.87
C LEU A 569 -19.82 29.04 11.36
N SER A 570 -18.50 28.91 11.48
CA SER A 570 -17.59 29.82 10.77
C SER A 570 -17.73 29.64 9.25
N ARG A 571 -17.45 30.70 8.48
CA ARG A 571 -17.56 30.66 7.01
C ARG A 571 -16.72 29.54 6.38
N GLN A 572 -15.53 29.29 6.92
CA GLN A 572 -14.63 28.24 6.43
C GLN A 572 -15.21 26.84 6.66
N LEU A 573 -15.75 26.58 7.86
CA LEU A 573 -16.33 25.30 8.21
C LEU A 573 -17.64 25.05 7.45
N PHE A 574 -18.48 26.08 7.32
CA PHE A 574 -19.70 26.01 6.52
C PHE A 574 -19.41 25.67 5.05
N SER A 575 -18.42 26.32 4.42
CA SER A 575 -18.03 26.00 3.05
C SER A 575 -17.51 24.56 2.90
N ALA A 576 -16.75 24.06 3.88
CA ALA A 576 -16.26 22.69 3.88
C ALA A 576 -17.42 21.67 4.03
N HIS A 577 -18.37 21.94 4.91
CA HIS A 577 -19.55 21.08 5.12
C HIS A 577 -20.48 21.07 3.91
N ARG A 578 -20.69 22.22 3.27
CA ARG A 578 -21.56 22.37 2.09
C ARG A 578 -21.17 21.42 0.95
N PHE A 579 -19.88 21.27 0.68
CA PHE A 579 -19.37 20.33 -0.33
C PHE A 579 -19.64 18.87 0.07
N LYS A 580 -19.44 18.53 1.34
CA LYS A 580 -19.62 17.17 1.88
C LYS A 580 -21.08 16.70 1.89
N ILE A 581 -22.06 17.60 1.89
CA ILE A 581 -23.50 17.28 1.74
C ILE A 581 -24.01 17.39 0.29
N GLY A 582 -23.11 17.54 -0.69
CA GLY A 582 -23.46 17.50 -2.11
C GLY A 582 -24.05 18.80 -2.69
N VAL A 583 -23.97 19.93 -1.98
CA VAL A 583 -24.46 21.23 -2.50
C VAL A 583 -23.36 21.87 -3.35
N LEU A 584 -23.52 21.82 -4.68
CA LEU A 584 -22.61 22.41 -5.66
C LEU A 584 -22.95 23.89 -5.93
N ASP A 585 -21.94 24.71 -6.18
CA ASP A 585 -22.10 26.06 -6.74
C ASP A 585 -22.30 25.97 -8.25
N GLY A 586 -23.55 25.89 -8.69
CA GLY A 586 -23.91 25.91 -10.10
C GLY A 586 -25.29 25.34 -10.35
N SER A 587 -26.13 26.09 -11.04
CA SER A 587 -27.42 25.63 -11.55
C SER A 587 -27.24 24.44 -12.50
N SER A 588 -27.41 23.22 -12.01
CA SER A 588 -27.73 22.07 -12.86
C SER A 588 -29.21 22.14 -13.21
N ILE A 589 -29.54 23.04 -14.14
CA ILE A 589 -30.76 22.86 -14.93
C ILE A 589 -30.59 21.50 -15.64
N LEU A 590 -31.37 20.50 -15.22
CA LEU A 590 -31.64 19.30 -16.00
C LEU A 590 -32.42 19.74 -17.25
N ARG A 591 -31.69 20.20 -18.27
CA ARG A 591 -32.18 20.23 -19.64
C ARG A 591 -31.39 19.18 -20.39
N GLY A 592 -32.10 18.15 -20.84
CA GLY A 592 -31.60 17.20 -21.82
C GLY A 592 -30.99 17.95 -23.01
N ARG A 593 -30.02 17.30 -23.65
CA ARG A 593 -29.40 17.77 -24.89
C ARG A 593 -30.47 18.35 -25.82
N ASN A 594 -30.45 19.68 -25.99
CA ASN A 594 -31.05 20.27 -27.18
C ASN A 594 -30.14 19.90 -28.35
N SER A 595 -30.67 19.05 -29.22
CA SER A 595 -30.19 18.88 -30.59
C SER A 595 -30.20 20.23 -31.31
N SER A 596 -29.03 20.81 -31.56
CA SER A 596 -28.68 21.58 -32.77
C SER A 596 -27.42 22.44 -32.56
N LYS A 597 -26.27 21.95 -33.04
CA LYS A 597 -25.35 22.59 -33.99
C LYS A 597 -23.99 21.89 -33.94
#